data_AF-A0A6B1ELS7-F1
#
_entry.id   AF-A0A6B1ELS7-F1
#
_cell.length_a   1.000
_cell.length_b   1.000
_cell.length_c   1.000
_cell.angle_alpha   90.00
_cell.angle_beta   90.00
_cell.angle_gamma   90.00
#
_symmetry.space_group_name_H-M   'P 1'
#
loop_
_entity.id
_entity.type
_entity.pdbx_description
1 polymer ?
#
loop_
_entity_poly.entity_id
_entity_poly.type
_entity_poly.pdbx_seq_one_letter_code
_entity_poly.pdbx_strand_id
1 'polypeptide(L)'
;MATLSTHDDSPENRVDNLLKLEVLEAFDRTVFERDGYWVWEGILTDTARKQWTASLQKLQQMNDAILMDTEWRAIDFEARGFPQPLPEQIAPAFLAACCVGFRTNGARNALMMTLP
;
A
#
# COMPACT_ATOMS: atom_id res chain seq x y z
N MET A 1 -39.27 21.95 -7.51
CA MET A 1 -38.35 22.48 -6.46
C MET A 1 -37.17 21.53 -6.38
N ALA A 2 -36.03 21.91 -6.97
CA ALA A 2 -34.79 21.14 -6.86
C ALA A 2 -33.96 21.79 -5.75
N THR A 3 -33.79 21.10 -4.63
CA THR A 3 -32.85 21.47 -3.57
C THR A 3 -31.44 21.33 -4.12
N LEU A 4 -30.80 22.46 -4.40
CA LEU A 4 -29.37 22.56 -4.66
C LEU A 4 -28.66 22.12 -3.36
N SER A 5 -28.16 20.89 -3.33
CA SER A 5 -27.27 20.45 -2.27
C SER A 5 -25.93 21.13 -2.50
N THR A 6 -25.74 22.30 -1.88
CA THR A 6 -24.47 23.02 -1.80
C THR A 6 -23.43 22.10 -1.17
N HIS A 7 -22.68 21.39 -2.01
CA HIS A 7 -21.50 20.66 -1.57
C HIS A 7 -20.47 21.71 -1.18
N ASP A 8 -20.32 21.90 0.12
CA ASP A 8 -19.30 22.76 0.71
C ASP A 8 -17.93 22.10 0.49
N ASP A 9 -17.27 22.52 -0.60
CA ASP A 9 -16.03 21.99 -1.16
C ASP A 9 -14.77 22.38 -0.35
N SER A 10 -14.94 22.82 0.90
CA SER A 10 -13.85 23.16 1.81
C SER A 10 -12.89 21.96 1.96
N PRO A 11 -11.56 22.15 1.88
CA PRO A 11 -10.59 21.07 1.95
C PRO A 11 -10.67 20.24 3.25
N GLU A 12 -11.23 20.83 4.29
CA GLU A 12 -11.42 20.23 5.62
C GLU A 12 -12.59 19.21 5.59
N ASN A 13 -13.68 19.55 4.91
CA ASN A 13 -14.81 18.65 4.66
C ASN A 13 -14.44 17.47 3.76
N ARG A 14 -13.39 17.58 2.94
CA ARG A 14 -12.95 16.48 2.07
C ARG A 14 -12.42 15.31 2.89
N VAL A 15 -11.74 15.54 4.01
CA VAL A 15 -11.21 14.46 4.87
C VAL A 15 -12.32 13.81 5.69
N ASP A 16 -13.24 14.59 6.24
CA ASP A 16 -14.39 14.05 6.98
C ASP A 16 -15.31 13.21 6.09
N ASN A 17 -15.40 13.56 4.80
CA ASN A 17 -16.12 12.77 3.82
C ASN A 17 -15.45 11.41 3.51
N LEU A 18 -14.13 11.27 3.72
CA LEU A 18 -13.40 10.01 3.49
C LEU A 18 -13.62 8.98 4.59
N LEU A 19 -14.02 9.43 5.78
CA LEU A 19 -14.31 8.56 6.92
C LEU A 19 -15.80 8.17 6.99
N LYS A 20 -16.60 8.58 6.01
CA LYS A 20 -17.98 8.13 5.88
C LYS A 20 -18.01 6.62 5.67
N LEU A 21 -18.96 5.97 6.33
CA LEU A 21 -19.14 4.52 6.28
C LEU A 21 -19.25 4.02 4.84
N GLU A 22 -19.96 4.76 3.98
CA GLU A 22 -20.13 4.46 2.55
C GLU A 22 -18.80 4.42 1.77
N VAL A 23 -17.85 5.31 2.11
CA VAL A 23 -16.52 5.33 1.50
C VAL A 23 -15.69 4.15 2.02
N LEU A 24 -15.76 3.85 3.31
CA LEU A 24 -15.08 2.69 3.89
C LEU A 24 -15.65 1.36 3.37
N GLU A 25 -16.95 1.29 3.09
CA GLU A 25 -17.60 0.14 2.46
C GLU A 25 -17.21 -0.04 1.00
N ALA A 26 -16.88 1.06 0.30
CA ALA A 26 -16.34 1.02 -1.05
C ALA A 26 -14.85 0.61 -1.09
N PHE A 27 -14.20 0.38 0.06
CA PHE A 27 -12.81 -0.09 0.12
C PHE A 27 -12.67 -1.46 -0.52
N ASP A 28 -12.06 -1.49 -1.70
CA ASP A 28 -11.68 -2.73 -2.36
C ASP A 28 -10.34 -3.23 -1.81
N ARG A 29 -10.45 -4.07 -0.78
CA ARG A 29 -9.30 -4.75 -0.16
C ARG A 29 -8.50 -5.57 -1.18
N THR A 30 -9.16 -6.17 -2.16
CA THR A 30 -8.50 -7.01 -3.18
C THR A 30 -7.60 -6.18 -4.08
N VAL A 31 -8.09 -5.01 -4.49
CA VAL A 31 -7.30 -4.04 -5.25
C VAL A 31 -6.15 -3.49 -4.42
N PHE A 32 -6.40 -3.15 -3.15
CA PHE A 32 -5.36 -2.65 -2.25
C PHE A 32 -4.24 -3.68 -2.03
N GLU A 33 -4.58 -4.95 -1.78
CA GLU A 33 -3.59 -6.01 -1.57
C GLU A 33 -2.80 -6.37 -2.85
N ARG A 34 -3.39 -6.12 -4.03
CA ARG A 34 -2.75 -6.32 -5.33
C ARG A 34 -1.83 -5.16 -5.71
N ASP A 35 -2.30 -3.93 -5.54
CA ASP A 35 -1.64 -2.73 -6.08
C ASP A 35 -0.78 -2.02 -5.02
N GLY A 36 -0.96 -2.35 -3.73
CA GLY A 36 -0.32 -1.68 -2.60
C GLY A 36 -0.91 -0.31 -2.27
N TYR A 37 -1.95 0.11 -3.00
CA TYR A 37 -2.67 1.36 -2.79
C TYR A 37 -4.10 1.26 -3.30
N TRP A 38 -4.96 2.16 -2.82
CA TRP A 38 -6.32 2.31 -3.31
C TRP A 38 -6.52 3.73 -3.84
N VAL A 39 -7.19 3.85 -4.99
CA VAL A 39 -7.51 5.14 -5.62
C VAL A 39 -8.99 5.39 -5.46
N TRP A 40 -9.34 6.53 -4.86
CA TRP A 40 -10.71 7.00 -4.80
C TRP A 40 -11.17 7.63 -6.12
N GLU A 41 -12.28 7.12 -6.63
CA GLU A 41 -12.94 7.69 -7.79
C GLU A 41 -13.63 9.02 -7.44
N GLY A 42 -13.59 9.99 -8.35
CA GLY A 42 -14.21 11.31 -8.17
C GLY A 42 -13.39 12.31 -7.34
N ILE A 43 -12.35 11.87 -6.62
CA ILE A 43 -11.45 12.76 -5.86
C ILE A 43 -10.26 13.20 -6.72
N LEU A 44 -9.74 12.30 -7.56
CA LEU A 44 -8.63 12.57 -8.47
C LEU A 44 -9.11 12.52 -9.92
N THR A 45 -8.73 13.52 -10.71
CA THR A 45 -8.88 13.47 -12.18
C THR A 45 -8.08 12.30 -12.75
N ASP A 46 -8.41 11.81 -13.94
CA ASP A 46 -7.67 10.69 -14.55
C ASP A 46 -6.17 10.97 -14.71
N THR A 47 -5.82 12.22 -15.01
CA THR A 47 -4.42 12.66 -15.05
C THR A 47 -3.77 12.60 -13.68
N ALA A 48 -4.44 13.13 -12.65
CA ALA A 48 -3.93 13.11 -11.28
C ALA A 48 -3.83 11.67 -10.75
N ARG A 49 -4.80 10.81 -11.07
CA ARG A 49 -4.81 9.36 -10.78
C ARG A 49 -3.56 8.69 -11.35
N LYS A 50 -3.29 8.88 -12.64
CA LYS A 50 -2.10 8.30 -13.31
C LYS A 50 -0.80 8.75 -12.65
N GLN A 51 -0.69 10.05 -12.36
CA GLN A 51 0.52 10.63 -11.78
C GLN A 51 0.75 10.20 -10.33
N TRP A 52 -0.32 10.10 -9.55
CA TRP A 52 -0.31 9.59 -8.19
C TRP A 52 0.08 8.11 -8.14
N THR A 53 -0.58 7.27 -8.95
CA THR A 53 -0.25 5.85 -9.10
C THR A 53 1.21 5.63 -9.49
N ALA A 54 1.73 6.35 -10.47
CA ALA A 54 3.14 6.23 -10.86
C ALA A 54 4.09 6.60 -9.72
N SER A 55 3.73 7.60 -8.91
CA SER A 55 4.52 8.01 -7.75
C SER A 55 4.52 6.94 -6.66
N LEU A 56 3.37 6.32 -6.39
CA LEU A 56 3.26 5.22 -5.43
C LEU A 56 4.03 3.97 -5.89
N GLN A 57 3.94 3.63 -7.17
CA GLN A 57 4.72 2.52 -7.76
C GLN A 57 6.22 2.77 -7.62
N LYS A 58 6.68 4.00 -7.85
CA LYS A 58 8.08 4.37 -7.65
C LYS A 58 8.51 4.20 -6.19
N LEU A 59 7.68 4.65 -5.24
CA LEU A 59 7.97 4.46 -3.81
C LEU A 59 8.02 2.98 -3.43
N GLN A 60 7.11 2.16 -3.95
CA GLN A 60 7.14 0.71 -3.73
C GLN A 60 8.42 0.08 -4.29
N GLN A 61 8.84 0.45 -5.50
CA GLN A 61 10.09 -0.03 -6.09
C GLN A 61 11.32 0.35 -5.26
N MET A 62 11.34 1.57 -4.72
CA MET A 62 12.43 2.02 -3.84
C MET A 62 12.46 1.20 -2.54
N ASN A 63 11.31 0.95 -1.92
CA ASN A 63 11.22 0.11 -0.73
C ASN A 63 11.64 -1.34 -1.02
N ASP A 64 11.18 -1.91 -2.13
CA ASP A 64 11.53 -3.27 -2.54
C ASP A 64 13.04 -3.40 -2.77
N ALA A 65 13.68 -2.42 -3.41
CA ALA A 65 15.12 -2.39 -3.59
C ALA A 65 15.87 -2.34 -2.25
N ILE A 66 15.45 -1.48 -1.31
CA ILE A 66 16.06 -1.43 0.02
C ILE A 66 15.92 -2.79 0.73
N LEU A 67 14.74 -3.42 0.66
CA LEU A 67 14.50 -4.71 1.30
C LEU A 67 15.34 -5.84 0.70
N MET A 68 15.49 -5.87 -0.62
CA MET A 68 16.13 -6.99 -1.32
C MET A 68 17.65 -6.82 -1.48
N ASP A 69 18.14 -5.58 -1.59
CA ASP A 69 19.55 -5.30 -1.88
C ASP A 69 20.36 -4.99 -0.62
N THR A 70 19.72 -4.95 0.55
CA THR A 70 20.41 -4.75 1.83
C THR A 70 20.91 -6.09 2.40
N GLU A 71 22.20 -6.14 2.73
CA GLU A 71 22.79 -7.24 3.49
C GLU A 71 22.43 -7.13 4.98
N TRP A 72 21.20 -7.52 5.33
CA TRP A 72 20.64 -7.37 6.67
C TRP A 72 21.47 -8.02 7.78
N ARG A 73 22.20 -9.10 7.47
CA ARG A 73 23.09 -9.79 8.44
C ARG A 73 24.37 -9.03 8.75
N ALA A 74 24.79 -8.12 7.86
CA ALA A 74 26.00 -7.32 8.03
C ALA A 74 25.75 -6.04 8.85
N ILE A 75 24.49 -5.74 9.18
CA ILE A 75 24.13 -4.57 9.97
C ILE A 75 24.36 -4.83 11.46
N ASP A 76 25.13 -3.95 12.08
CA ASP A 76 25.23 -3.86 13.54
C ASP A 76 24.02 -3.09 14.10
N PHE A 77 23.00 -3.83 14.54
CA PHE A 77 21.79 -3.26 15.12
C PHE A 77 22.01 -2.78 16.55
N GLU A 78 22.84 -3.50 17.32
CA GLU A 78 23.11 -3.19 18.72
C GLU A 78 23.83 -1.84 18.86
N ALA A 79 24.86 -1.59 18.04
CA ALA A 79 25.54 -0.30 18.00
C ALA A 79 24.64 0.86 17.56
N ARG A 80 23.52 0.57 16.89
CA ARG A 80 22.49 1.55 16.48
C ARG A 80 21.34 1.67 17.48
N GLY A 81 21.37 0.93 18.58
CA GLY A 81 20.31 0.95 19.61
C GLY A 81 19.03 0.21 19.20
N PHE A 82 19.09 -0.68 18.21
CA PHE A 82 17.96 -1.49 17.76
C PHE A 82 18.13 -2.96 18.16
N PRO A 83 17.04 -3.67 18.46
CA PRO A 83 17.10 -5.12 18.65
C PRO A 83 17.46 -5.81 17.34
N GLN A 84 18.24 -6.88 17.42
CA GLN A 84 18.56 -7.69 16.25
C GLN A 84 17.29 -8.37 15.72
N PRO A 85 16.99 -8.27 14.42
CA PRO A 85 15.83 -8.95 13.84
C PRO A 85 15.99 -10.46 13.93
N LEU A 86 14.87 -11.16 14.06
CA LEU A 86 14.88 -12.61 14.12
C LEU A 86 15.34 -13.21 12.77
N PRO A 87 16.05 -14.35 12.73
CA PRO A 87 16.57 -14.92 11.50
C PRO A 87 15.52 -15.12 10.39
N GLU A 88 14.28 -15.43 10.77
CA GLU A 88 13.14 -15.59 9.86
C GLU A 88 12.67 -14.27 9.24
N GLN A 89 12.87 -13.12 9.90
CA GLN A 89 12.46 -11.79 9.42
C GLN A 89 13.42 -11.23 8.36
N ILE A 90 14.65 -11.75 8.32
CA ILE A 90 15.65 -11.40 7.30
C ILE A 90 15.89 -12.57 6.33
N ALA A 91 15.05 -13.60 6.39
CA ALA A 91 15.11 -14.70 5.45
C ALA A 91 14.66 -14.22 4.06
N PRO A 92 15.31 -14.65 2.96
CA PRO A 92 14.96 -14.21 1.62
C PRO A 92 13.48 -14.42 1.26
N ALA A 93 12.88 -15.51 1.74
CA ALA A 93 11.47 -15.80 1.53
C ALA A 93 10.52 -14.79 2.21
N PHE A 94 10.87 -14.35 3.42
CA PHE A 94 10.10 -13.34 4.15
C PHE A 94 10.23 -11.96 3.49
N LEU A 95 11.46 -11.54 3.15
CA LEU A 95 11.71 -10.28 2.45
C LEU A 95 11.00 -10.22 1.09
N ALA A 96 11.02 -11.33 0.34
CA ALA A 96 10.28 -11.45 -0.92
C ALA A 96 8.76 -11.34 -0.72
N ALA A 97 8.23 -11.82 0.40
CA ALA A 97 6.83 -11.70 0.80
C ALA A 97 6.45 -10.31 1.35
N CYS A 98 7.41 -9.41 1.59
CA CYS A 98 7.14 -8.00 1.85
C CYS A 98 7.01 -7.19 0.56
N CYS A 99 7.62 -7.64 -0.54
CA CYS A 99 7.68 -6.92 -1.83
C CYS A 99 6.43 -7.12 -2.72
N VAL A 100 5.27 -7.44 -2.14
CA VAL A 100 4.18 -8.05 -2.91
C VAL A 100 3.35 -7.09 -3.74
N GLY A 101 3.56 -5.78 -3.61
CA GLY A 101 3.00 -4.80 -4.55
C GLY A 101 3.52 -4.97 -5.99
N PHE A 102 4.64 -5.68 -6.21
CA PHE A 102 5.23 -5.88 -7.53
C PHE A 102 4.93 -7.25 -8.17
N ARG A 103 4.68 -8.30 -7.36
CA ARG A 103 4.59 -9.69 -7.86
C ARG A 103 3.19 -10.14 -8.28
N THR A 104 2.15 -9.36 -7.99
CA THR A 104 0.75 -9.72 -8.27
C THR A 104 0.27 -9.20 -9.63
N ASN A 105 0.97 -9.59 -10.69
CA ASN A 105 0.42 -9.54 -12.05
C ASN A 105 0.15 -10.94 -12.64
N GLY A 106 0.13 -12.02 -11.82
CA GLY A 106 -0.30 -13.32 -12.36
C GLY A 106 -0.36 -14.57 -11.49
N ALA A 107 0.03 -14.60 -10.21
CA ALA A 107 0.30 -15.89 -9.54
C ALA A 107 -0.21 -16.08 -8.10
N ARG A 108 -1.27 -15.38 -7.65
CA ARG A 108 -1.68 -15.40 -6.24
C ARG A 108 -2.91 -16.22 -5.85
N ASN A 109 -3.32 -17.23 -6.64
CA ASN A 109 -4.38 -18.16 -6.21
C ASN A 109 -3.90 -19.43 -5.49
N ALA A 110 -2.59 -19.65 -5.31
CA ALA A 110 -2.11 -20.96 -4.85
C ALA A 110 -1.67 -21.07 -3.36
N LEU A 111 -1.33 -19.97 -2.67
CA LEU A 111 -0.66 -20.09 -1.36
C LEU A 111 -1.45 -19.63 -0.12
N MET A 112 -2.64 -19.03 -0.29
CA MET A 112 -3.41 -18.51 0.86
C MET A 112 -4.44 -19.52 1.42
N MET A 113 -4.52 -20.75 0.88
CA MET A 113 -5.44 -21.79 1.35
C MET A 113 -4.76 -22.94 2.12
N THR A 114 -3.48 -22.84 2.49
CA THR A 114 -2.74 -23.96 3.09
C THR A 114 -1.99 -23.64 4.37
N LEU A 115 -2.54 -22.80 5.24
CA LEU A 115 -2.17 -22.80 6.66
C LEU A 115 -3.44 -22.77 7.52
N PRO A 116 -3.52 -23.63 8.57
CA PRO A 116 -4.73 -23.89 9.35
C PRO A 116 -5.19 -22.71 10.20
#